data_AF-A0A950L177-F1
#
_entry.id   AF-A0A950L177-F1
#
_cell.length_a   1.000
_cell.length_b   1.000
_cell.length_c   1.000
_cell.angle_alpha   90.00
_cell.angle_beta   90.00
_cell.angle_gamma   90.00
#
_symmetry.space_group_name_H-M   'P 1'
#
loop_
_entity.id
_entity.type
_entity.pdbx_description
1 polymer ?
#
loop_
_entity_poly.entity_id
_entity_poly.type
_entity_poly.pdbx_seq_one_letter_code
_entity_poly.pdbx_strand_id
1 'polypeptide(L)'
;MMASLTEFHASIADVTDENHQNTAGLVQADDFNAEVVVRFLRDNGIDASVDESTGGFRYMAADPTHASHVRFACVCLRASISYALEAAFWCIKAKR
;
A
#
# COMPACT_ATOMS: atom_id res chain seq x y z
N MET A 1 -0.30 1.31 30.91
CA MET A 1 -0.47 2.60 30.18
C MET A 1 -0.93 2.23 28.79
N MET A 2 -2.19 2.52 28.42
CA MET A 2 -2.62 2.33 27.03
C MET A 2 -1.88 3.37 26.20
N ALA A 3 -1.10 2.93 25.20
CA ALA A 3 -0.44 3.85 24.29
C ALA A 3 -1.53 4.68 23.58
N SER A 4 -1.43 6.00 23.65
CA SER A 4 -2.32 6.89 22.90
C SER A 4 -2.00 6.75 21.41
N LEU A 5 -2.98 6.35 20.62
CA LEU A 5 -2.83 6.31 19.17
C LEU A 5 -2.78 7.74 18.62
N THR A 6 -1.91 7.95 17.64
CA THR A 6 -1.73 9.20 16.89
C THR A 6 -2.14 8.97 15.44
N GLU A 7 -2.80 9.95 14.84
CA GLU A 7 -3.15 9.92 13.41
C GLU A 7 -1.93 10.28 12.56
N PHE A 8 -1.69 9.48 11.52
CA PHE A 8 -0.66 9.71 10.50
C PHE A 8 -1.30 9.73 9.13
N HIS A 9 -0.63 10.38 8.19
CA HIS A 9 -1.05 10.50 6.79
C HIS A 9 0.07 10.00 5.87
N ALA A 10 -0.31 9.32 4.79
CA ALA A 10 0.56 9.01 3.68
C ALA A 10 -0.19 9.15 2.35
N SER A 11 0.49 9.68 1.34
CA SER A 11 0.04 9.64 -0.04
C SER A 11 0.31 8.26 -0.66
N ILE A 12 -0.33 7.95 -1.80
CA ILE A 12 0.00 6.72 -2.54
C ILE A 12 1.42 6.75 -3.10
N ALA A 13 1.94 7.93 -3.41
CA ALA A 13 3.33 8.08 -3.82
C ALA A 13 4.30 7.71 -2.68
N ASP A 14 3.96 8.00 -1.42
CA ASP A 14 4.82 7.73 -0.26
C ASP A 14 5.04 6.22 -0.03
N VAL A 15 4.12 5.38 -0.50
CA VAL A 15 4.18 3.91 -0.38
C VAL A 15 4.39 3.22 -1.73
N THR A 16 4.76 4.01 -2.74
CA THR A 16 5.17 3.52 -4.04
C THR A 16 6.69 3.60 -4.12
N ASP A 17 7.36 2.45 -3.99
CA ASP A 17 8.81 2.41 -4.19
C ASP A 17 9.15 2.50 -5.68
N GLU A 18 9.67 3.66 -6.08
CA GLU A 18 10.13 3.94 -7.44
C GLU A 18 11.31 3.07 -7.86
N ASN A 19 12.04 2.42 -6.95
CA ASN A 19 13.17 1.55 -7.30
C ASN A 19 12.76 0.24 -7.96
N HIS A 20 11.47 -0.12 -7.91
CA HIS A 20 10.93 -1.26 -8.66
C HIS A 20 10.59 -0.86 -10.11
N GLN A 21 11.50 -0.13 -10.77
CA GLN A 21 11.28 0.53 -12.08
C GLN A 21 10.82 -0.40 -13.21
N ASN A 22 11.06 -1.71 -13.11
CA ASN A 22 10.58 -2.70 -14.09
C ASN A 22 9.08 -3.01 -13.99
N THR A 23 8.35 -2.45 -13.02
CA THR A 23 6.95 -2.81 -12.74
C THR A 23 5.96 -1.66 -12.86
N ALA A 24 6.44 -0.42 -13.08
CA ALA A 24 5.62 0.78 -13.13
C ALA A 24 4.52 0.77 -14.22
N GLY A 25 4.64 -0.11 -15.23
CA GLY A 25 3.65 -0.25 -16.30
C GLY A 25 2.65 -1.39 -16.12
N LEU A 26 2.86 -2.30 -15.16
CA LEU A 26 1.96 -3.45 -14.94
C LEU A 26 0.87 -3.16 -13.92
N VAL A 27 1.21 -2.46 -12.83
CA VAL A 27 0.25 -2.06 -11.79
C VAL A 27 -0.52 -0.84 -12.27
N GLN A 28 -1.83 -0.98 -12.45
CA GLN A 28 -2.74 0.12 -12.77
C GLN A 28 -3.24 0.80 -11.48
N ALA A 29 -3.83 1.99 -11.63
CA ALA A 29 -4.45 2.70 -10.50
C ALA A 29 -5.54 1.88 -9.80
N ASP A 30 -6.21 0.97 -10.52
CA ASP A 30 -7.21 0.08 -9.95
C ASP A 30 -6.61 -1.10 -9.16
N ASP A 31 -5.35 -1.48 -9.47
CA ASP A 31 -4.65 -2.56 -8.78
C ASP A 31 -4.08 -2.09 -7.43
N PHE A 32 -3.70 -0.82 -7.33
CA PHE A 32 -3.16 -0.24 -6.11
C PHE A 32 -3.54 1.24 -5.94
N ASN A 33 -4.44 1.51 -4.98
CA ASN A 33 -4.93 2.84 -4.62
C ASN A 33 -5.25 2.92 -3.12
N ALA A 34 -5.72 4.08 -2.66
CA ALA A 34 -6.00 4.35 -1.26
C ALA A 34 -7.05 3.40 -0.66
N GLU A 35 -8.09 3.04 -1.42
CA GLU A 35 -9.11 2.10 -0.96
C GLU A 35 -8.53 0.70 -0.72
N VAL A 36 -7.68 0.22 -1.64
CA VAL A 36 -6.98 -1.07 -1.49
C VAL A 36 -6.10 -1.07 -0.24
N VAL A 37 -5.35 0.01 -0.02
CA VAL A 37 -4.50 0.17 1.17
C VAL A 37 -5.33 0.22 2.45
N VAL A 38 -6.38 1.05 2.50
CA VAL A 38 -7.23 1.18 3.68
C VAL A 38 -7.92 -0.13 4.02
N ARG A 39 -8.40 -0.88 3.03
CA ARG A 39 -8.95 -2.22 3.24
C ARG A 39 -7.91 -3.16 3.84
N PHE A 40 -6.71 -3.22 3.26
CA PHE A 40 -5.62 -4.03 3.80
C PHE A 40 -5.27 -3.67 5.25
N LEU A 41 -5.20 -2.38 5.58
CA LEU A 41 -4.90 -1.92 6.94
C LEU A 41 -6.01 -2.32 7.92
N ARG A 42 -7.28 -2.13 7.54
CA ARG A 42 -8.43 -2.51 8.37
C ARG A 42 -8.52 -4.03 8.59
N ASP A 43 -8.25 -4.81 7.56
CA ASP A 43 -8.21 -6.28 7.66
C ASP A 43 -7.13 -6.76 8.65
N ASN A 44 -6.10 -5.94 8.89
CA ASN A 44 -5.04 -6.18 9.87
C ASN A 44 -5.23 -5.41 11.20
N GLY A 45 -6.40 -4.85 11.45
CA GLY A 45 -6.75 -4.19 12.71
C GLY A 45 -6.17 -2.78 12.89
N ILE A 46 -5.69 -2.15 11.81
CA ILE A 46 -5.25 -0.75 11.82
C ILE A 46 -6.45 0.12 11.44
N ASP A 47 -6.83 1.04 12.32
CA ASP A 47 -7.83 2.05 12.00
C ASP A 47 -7.28 2.99 10.93
N ALA A 48 -7.96 3.02 9.79
CA ALA A 48 -7.54 3.75 8.60
C ALA A 48 -8.73 4.26 7.80
N SER A 49 -8.54 5.32 7.03
CA SER A 49 -9.54 5.88 6.11
C SER A 49 -8.87 6.53 4.90
N VAL A 50 -9.59 6.60 3.79
CA VAL A 50 -9.12 7.33 2.61
C VAL A 50 -9.11 8.83 2.92
N ASP A 51 -8.07 9.52 2.45
CA ASP A 51 -8.02 10.98 2.43
C ASP A 51 -8.32 11.47 1.01
N GLU A 52 -9.61 11.77 0.76
CA GLU A 52 -10.06 12.25 -0.55
C GLU A 52 -9.41 13.57 -0.96
N SER A 53 -8.92 14.37 0.00
CA SER A 53 -8.30 15.67 -0.30
C SER A 53 -6.92 15.53 -0.93
N THR A 54 -6.22 14.42 -0.68
CA THR A 54 -4.85 14.18 -1.16
C THR A 54 -4.75 12.94 -2.06
N GLY A 55 -5.82 12.15 -2.19
CA GLY A 55 -5.77 10.83 -2.80
C GLY A 55 -4.91 9.83 -2.01
N GLY A 56 -4.66 10.14 -0.74
CA GLY A 56 -3.87 9.33 0.20
C GLY A 56 -4.75 8.58 1.20
N PHE A 57 -4.17 8.24 2.34
CA PHE A 57 -4.87 7.57 3.43
C PHE A 57 -4.34 8.02 4.78
N ARG A 58 -5.25 8.11 5.75
CA ARG A 58 -4.97 8.37 7.15
C ARG A 58 -5.05 7.08 7.94
N TYR A 59 -4.22 6.93 8.97
CA TYR A 59 -4.20 5.74 9.81
C TYR A 59 -3.71 6.05 11.22
N MET A 60 -4.12 5.23 12.18
CA MET A 60 -3.74 5.35 13.59
C MET A 60 -2.54 4.45 13.92
N ALA A 61 -1.51 5.01 14.57
CA ALA A 61 -0.37 4.24 15.06
C ALA A 61 0.10 4.75 16.43
N ALA A 62 0.82 3.93 17.19
CA ALA A 62 1.25 4.28 18.55
C ALA A 62 2.30 5.39 18.58
N ASP A 63 3.22 5.38 17.63
CA ASP A 63 4.35 6.31 17.52
C ASP A 63 4.91 6.34 16.08
N PRO A 64 5.87 7.22 15.77
CA PRO A 64 6.47 7.31 14.44
C PRO A 64 7.17 6.03 13.95
N THR A 65 7.64 5.16 14.86
CA THR A 65 8.26 3.88 14.51
C THR A 65 7.19 2.90 14.02
N HIS A 66 6.06 2.82 14.70
CA HIS A 66 4.94 2.00 14.24
C HIS A 66 4.37 2.55 12.93
N ALA A 67 4.32 3.87 12.77
CA ALA A 67 3.92 4.49 11.51
C ALA A 67 4.84 4.11 10.33
N SER A 68 6.16 4.05 10.56
CA SER A 68 7.10 3.60 9.52
C SER A 68 6.91 2.12 9.16
N HIS A 69 6.59 1.26 10.14
CA HIS A 69 6.23 -0.14 9.88
C HIS A 69 4.95 -0.28 9.03
N VAL A 70 3.92 0.52 9.31
CA VAL A 70 2.69 0.56 8.51
C VAL A 70 2.99 0.97 7.08
N ARG A 71 3.77 2.03 6.88
CA ARG A 71 4.20 2.47 5.54
C ARG A 71 4.98 1.38 4.81
N PHE A 72 5.91 0.71 5.49
CA PHE A 72 6.68 -0.39 4.90
C PHE A 72 5.78 -1.57 4.51
N ALA A 73 4.79 -1.93 5.34
CA ALA A 73 3.81 -2.95 4.99
C ALA A 73 3.03 -2.60 3.72
N CYS A 74 2.62 -1.33 3.54
CA CYS A 74 1.98 -0.86 2.31
C CYS A 74 2.91 -0.95 1.09
N VAL A 75 4.21 -0.68 1.25
CA VAL A 75 5.22 -0.89 0.20
C VAL A 75 5.30 -2.37 -0.17
N CYS A 76 5.35 -3.28 0.82
CA CYS A 76 5.36 -4.72 0.59
C CYS A 76 4.08 -5.21 -0.12
N LEU A 77 2.91 -4.66 0.26
CA LEU A 77 1.64 -4.96 -0.40
C LEU A 77 1.70 -4.61 -1.89
N ARG A 78 2.16 -3.39 -2.21
CA ARG A 78 2.33 -2.95 -3.60
C ARG A 78 3.25 -3.89 -4.37
N ALA A 79 4.43 -4.19 -3.82
CA ALA A 79 5.39 -5.09 -4.46
C ALA A 79 4.80 -6.48 -4.72
N SER A 80 4.02 -7.00 -3.77
CA SER A 80 3.34 -8.29 -3.90
C SER A 80 2.32 -8.30 -5.06
N ILE A 81 1.56 -7.22 -5.23
CA ILE A 81 0.64 -7.04 -6.35
C ILE A 81 1.42 -6.97 -7.67
N SER A 82 2.51 -6.19 -7.72
CA SER A 82 3.38 -6.13 -8.90
C SER A 82 3.87 -7.51 -9.35
N TYR A 83 4.41 -8.30 -8.42
CA TYR A 83 4.93 -9.63 -8.72
C TYR A 83 3.84 -10.61 -9.16
N ALA A 84 2.66 -10.53 -8.56
CA ALA A 84 1.52 -11.36 -8.96
C ALA A 84 1.08 -11.05 -10.41
N LEU A 85 0.99 -9.77 -10.78
CA LEU A 85 0.65 -9.35 -12.13
C LEU A 85 1.72 -9.76 -13.16
N GLU A 86 2.99 -9.62 -12.82
CA GLU A 86 4.10 -10.06 -13.67
C GLU A 86 4.09 -11.58 -13.89
N ALA A 87 3.91 -12.36 -12.83
CA ALA A 87 3.81 -13.81 -12.94
C ALA A 87 2.63 -14.23 -13.83
N ALA A 88 1.48 -13.58 -13.69
CA ALA A 88 0.31 -13.81 -14.53
C ALA A 88 0.60 -13.50 -16.01
N PHE A 89 1.27 -12.38 -16.28
CA PHE A 89 1.69 -12.00 -17.64
C PHE A 89 2.57 -13.06 -18.30
N TRP A 90 3.59 -13.56 -17.58
CA TRP A 90 4.47 -14.61 -18.12
C TRP A 90 3.76 -15.95 -18.32
N CYS A 91 2.84 -16.33 -17.42
CA CYS A 91 1.98 -17.49 -17.61
C CYS A 91 1.14 -17.40 -18.89
N ILE A 92 0.60 -16.20 -19.20
CA ILE A 92 -0.17 -15.96 -20.42
C ILE A 92 0.72 -16.06 -21.66
N LYS A 93 1.94 -15.49 -21.61
CA LYS A 93 2.90 -15.61 -22.72
C LYS A 93 3.33 -17.04 -22.98
N ALA A 94 3.60 -17.83 -21.95
CA ALA A 94 4.04 -19.22 -22.10
C ALA A 94 2.98 -20.15 -22.73
N LYS A 95 1.69 -19.75 -22.70
CA LYS A 95 0.60 -20.49 -23.35
C LYS A 95 0.46 -20.22 -24.85
N ARG A 96 1.09 -19.16 -25.37
CA ARG A 96 1.04 -18.78 -26.78
C ARG A 96 2.21 -19.39 -27.54
#